data_AF-A0A662U6R5-F1
#
_entry.id   AF-A0A662U6R5-F1
#
_cell.length_a   1.000
_cell.length_b   1.000
_cell.length_c   1.000
_cell.angle_alpha   90.00
_cell.angle_beta   90.00
_cell.angle_gamma   90.00
#
_symmetry.space_group_name_H-M   'P 1'
#
loop_
_entity.id
_entity.type
_entity.pdbx_description
1 polymer ?
#
loop_
_entity_poly.entity_id
_entity_poly.type
_entity_poly.pdbx_seq_one_letter_code
_entity_poly.pdbx_strand_id
1 'polypeptide(L)' 'MTKTIAIADAVYEKLKEIKNRVKAESYSETIMMLIENYEKFRLLRLKALSNELKMDSKEVKALKEVISRLRERKWW' A
#
# COMPACT_ATOMS: atom_id res chain seq x y z
N MET A 1 6.38 -13.90 17.66
CA MET A 1 6.31 -12.72 18.57
C MET A 1 5.24 -11.79 18.04
N THR A 2 4.22 -11.50 18.83
CA THR A 2 3.13 -10.58 18.45
C THR A 2 3.50 -9.17 18.87
N LYS A 3 3.33 -8.19 17.98
CA LYS A 3 3.49 -6.76 18.30
C LYS A 3 2.11 -6.11 18.37
N THR A 4 1.88 -5.27 19.37
CA THR A 4 0.63 -4.54 19.52
C THR A 4 0.75 -3.16 18.89
N ILE A 5 -0.30 -2.74 18.18
CA ILE A 5 -0.43 -1.39 17.64
C ILE A 5 -1.70 -0.80 18.24
N ALA A 6 -1.58 0.35 18.91
CA ALA A 6 -2.72 1.14 19.33
C ALA A 6 -3.21 1.97 18.14
N ILE A 7 -4.53 1.99 17.93
CA ILE A 7 -5.19 2.76 16.87
C ILE A 7 -6.37 3.51 17.48
N ALA A 8 -6.78 4.60 16.84
CA ALA A 8 -7.98 5.31 17.24
C ALA A 8 -9.24 4.44 17.04
N ASP A 9 -10.24 4.59 17.91
CA ASP A 9 -11.48 3.80 17.85
C ASP A 9 -12.19 3.91 16.49
N ALA A 10 -12.19 5.10 15.89
CA ALA A 10 -12.75 5.31 14.55
C ALA A 10 -12.05 4.46 13.47
N VAL A 11 -10.75 4.19 13.61
CA VAL A 11 -10.00 3.32 12.70
C VAL A 11 -10.32 1.86 12.98
N TYR A 12 -10.46 1.48 14.25
CA TYR A 12 -10.86 0.13 14.65
C TYR A 12 -12.22 -0.25 14.06
N GLU A 13 -13.23 0.61 14.19
CA GLU A 13 -14.57 0.33 13.64
C GLU A 13 -14.54 0.19 12.12
N LYS A 14 -13.79 1.03 11.41
CA LYS A 14 -13.58 0.87 9.96
C LYS A 14 -12.88 -0.44 9.61
N LEU A 15 -11.85 -0.83 10.36
CA LEU A 15 -11.17 -2.10 10.14
C LEU A 15 -12.08 -3.30 10.39
N LYS A 16 -12.96 -3.21 11.39
CA LYS A 16 -13.97 -4.23 11.70
C LYS A 16 -14.98 -4.38 10.57
N GLU A 17 -15.50 -3.27 10.04
CA GLU A 17 -16.38 -3.28 8.87
C GLU A 17 -15.72 -3.95 7.66
N ILE A 18 -14.46 -3.58 7.36
CA ILE A 18 -13.70 -4.14 6.25
C ILE A 18 -13.47 -5.64 6.46
N LYS A 19 -12.99 -6.04 7.65
CA LYS A 19 -12.76 -7.45 8.02
C LYS A 19 -14.01 -8.29 7.77
N ASN A 20 -15.16 -7.80 8.23
CA ASN A 20 -16.44 -8.49 8.06
C ASN A 20 -16.86 -8.57 6.59
N ARG A 21 -16.68 -7.49 5.83
CA ARG A 21 -17.02 -7.44 4.39
C ARG A 21 -16.21 -8.44 3.58
N VAL A 22 -14.92 -8.55 3.86
CA VAL A 22 -14.00 -9.46 3.14
C VAL A 22 -13.93 -10.85 3.77
N LYS A 23 -14.63 -11.06 4.89
CA LYS A 23 -14.65 -12.32 5.66
C LYS A 23 -13.24 -12.79 6.07
N ALA A 24 -12.35 -11.86 6.38
CA ALA A 24 -11.01 -12.19 6.87
C ALA A 24 -11.08 -12.80 8.27
N GLU A 25 -10.24 -13.78 8.55
CA GLU A 25 -10.17 -14.48 9.83
C GLU A 25 -9.60 -13.56 10.92
N SER A 26 -8.67 -12.68 10.55
CA SER A 26 -7.97 -11.79 11.47
C SER A 26 -7.86 -10.34 11.00
N TYR A 27 -7.61 -9.44 11.95
CA TYR A 27 -7.24 -8.06 11.63
C TYR A 27 -5.88 -8.00 10.94
N SER A 28 -4.94 -8.89 11.27
CA SER A 28 -3.64 -8.98 10.60
C SER A 28 -3.80 -9.26 9.11
N GLU A 29 -4.66 -10.22 8.75
CA GLU A 29 -4.98 -10.54 7.35
C GLU A 29 -5.65 -9.34 6.66
N THR A 30 -6.59 -8.68 7.33
CA THR A 30 -7.25 -7.48 6.80
C THR A 30 -6.22 -6.37 6.53
N ILE A 31 -5.30 -6.13 7.46
CA ILE A 31 -4.24 -5.13 7.34
C ILE A 31 -3.29 -5.49 6.18
N MET A 32 -2.87 -6.76 6.07
CA MET A 32 -2.03 -7.22 4.96
C MET A 32 -2.71 -7.00 3.61
N MET A 33 -3.99 -7.37 3.50
CA MET A 33 -4.78 -7.13 2.28
C MET A 33 -4.86 -5.63 1.94
N LEU A 34 -5.04 -4.76 2.93
CA LEU A 34 -5.05 -3.30 2.71
C LEU A 34 -3.69 -2.78 2.25
N ILE A 35 -2.59 -3.26 2.83
CA ILE A 35 -1.23 -2.92 2.43
C ILE A 35 -0.99 -3.32 0.97
N GLU A 36 -1.31 -4.56 0.60
CA GLU A 36 -1.14 -5.04 -0.77
C GLU A 36 -1.97 -4.24 -1.78
N ASN A 37 -3.21 -3.91 -1.43
CA ASN A 37 -4.06 -3.08 -2.29
C ASN A 37 -3.46 -1.68 -2.46
N TYR A 38 -2.98 -1.05 -1.40
CA TYR A 38 -2.29 0.23 -1.49
C TYR A 38 -1.09 0.16 -2.44
N GLU A 39 -0.27 -0.90 -2.36
CA GLU A 39 0.87 -1.09 -3.25
C GLU A 39 0.45 -1.26 -4.72
N LYS A 40 -0.59 -2.06 -4.98
CA LYS A 40 -1.16 -2.27 -6.32
C LYS A 40 -1.70 -0.96 -6.89
N PHE A 41 -2.51 -0.22 -6.14
CA PHE A 41 -3.06 1.07 -6.58
C PHE A 41 -1.97 2.11 -6.81
N ARG A 42 -0.94 2.15 -5.96
CA ARG A 42 0.20 3.05 -6.14
C ARG A 42 0.97 2.73 -7.42
N LEU A 43 1.18 1.45 -7.74
CA LEU A 43 1.80 1.05 -9.02
C LEU A 43 0.94 1.47 -10.22
N LEU A 44 -0.37 1.25 -10.17
CA LEU A 44 -1.29 1.64 -11.23
C LEU A 44 -1.27 3.16 -11.45
N ARG A 45 -1.29 3.94 -10.37
CA ARG A 45 -1.20 5.41 -10.45
C ARG A 45 0.12 5.86 -11.09
N LEU A 46 1.24 5.22 -10.76
CA LEU A 46 2.53 5.53 -11.38
C LEU A 46 2.57 5.19 -12.88
N LYS A 47 1.97 4.07 -13.28
CA LYS A 47 1.83 3.72 -14.70
C LYS A 47 0.95 4.74 -15.45
N ALA A 48 -0.17 5.14 -14.86
CA ALA A 48 -1.06 6.14 -15.44
C ALA A 48 -0.34 7.49 -15.62
N LEU A 49 0.34 7.97 -14.57
CA LEU A 49 1.14 9.20 -14.63
C LEU A 49 2.24 9.12 -15.68
N SER A 50 2.93 7.99 -15.80
CA SER A 50 3.94 7.78 -16.83
C SER A 50 3.36 7.89 -18.25
N ASN A 51 2.17 7.31 -18.48
CA ASN A 51 1.49 7.42 -19.76
C ASN A 51 1.06 8.86 -20.07
N GLU A 52 0.52 9.57 -19.07
CA GLU A 52 0.14 10.99 -19.19
C GLU A 52 1.35 11.88 -19.51
N LEU A 53 2.48 11.62 -18.85
CA LEU A 53 3.73 12.37 -19.04
C LEU A 53 4.49 11.94 -20.31
N LYS A 54 3.98 10.95 -21.07
CA LYS A 54 4.64 10.36 -22.25
C LYS A 54 6.08 9.92 -21.99
N MET A 55 6.36 9.50 -20.76
CA MET A 55 7.70 9.06 -20.38
C MET A 55 8.05 7.77 -21.12
N ASP A 56 9.30 7.68 -21.57
CA ASP A 56 9.77 6.45 -22.20
C ASP A 56 9.94 5.32 -21.16
N SER A 57 10.03 4.09 -21.64
CA SER A 57 10.14 2.91 -20.76
C SER A 57 11.42 2.90 -19.90
N LYS A 58 12.46 3.62 -20.32
CA LYS A 58 13.74 3.76 -19.64
C LYS A 58 13.62 4.74 -18.47
N GLU A 59 12.96 5.86 -18.66
CA GLU A 59 12.63 6.85 -17.63
C GLU A 59 11.72 6.24 -16.55
N VAL A 60 10.74 5.43 -16.96
CA VAL A 60 9.86 4.69 -16.03
C VAL A 60 10.65 3.70 -15.18
N LYS A 61 11.59 2.97 -15.77
CA LYS A 61 12.42 2.02 -15.04
C LYS A 61 13.30 2.73 -14.01
N ALA A 62 13.94 3.82 -14.40
CA ALA A 62 14.73 4.65 -13.50
C ALA A 62 13.88 5.19 -12.33
N LEU A 63 12.66 5.67 -12.61
CA LEU A 63 11.75 6.16 -11.59
C LEU A 63 11.35 5.05 -10.59
N LYS A 64 11.06 3.83 -11.07
CA LYS A 64 10.76 2.68 -10.20
C LYS A 64 11.93 2.33 -9.29
N GLU A 65 13.16 2.34 -9.79
CA GLU A 65 14.36 2.09 -8.99
C GLU A 65 14.59 3.17 -7.93
N VAL A 66 14.32 4.44 -8.25
CA VAL A 66 14.37 5.53 -7.26
C VAL A 66 13.30 5.34 -6.20
N ILE A 67 12.06 5.03 -6.59
CA ILE A 67 10.95 4.79 -5.66
C ILE A 67 11.24 3.59 -4.75
N SER A 68 11.80 2.50 -5.28
CA SER A 68 12.17 1.31 -4.49
C SER A 68 13.22 1.67 -3.42
N ARG A 69 14.28 2.37 -3.84
CA ARG A 69 15.33 2.84 -2.92
C ARG A 69 14.78 3.79 -1.84
N LEU A 70 13.82 4.64 -2.18
CA LEU A 70 13.18 5.53 -1.21
C LEU A 70 12.28 4.78 -0.22
N ARG A 71 11.65 3.66 -0.62
CA ARG A 71 10.83 2.83 0.27
C ARG A 71 11.66 2.00 1.26
N GLU A 72 12.84 1.55 0.85
CA GLU A 72 13.76 0.80 1.71
C GLU A 72 14.48 1.68 2.75
N ARG A 73 14.42 3.01 2.58
CA ARG A 73 14.88 3.93 3.62
C ARG A 73 13.95 3.83 4.81
N LYS A 74 14.53 3.48 5.96
CA LYS A 74 13.89 3.31 7.28
C LYS A 74 13.23 4.56 7.87
N TRP A 75 13.02 5.64 7.11
CA TRP A 75 12.40 6.87 7.60
C TRP A 75 11.14 7.13 6.80
N TRP A 76 9.98 6.77 7.36
CA TRP A 76 8.99 7.66 8.01
C TRP A 76 8.19 6.82 9.01
#